data_AF-A0A7G4A2Q0-F1
#
_entry.id   AF-A0A7G4A2Q0-F1
#
_cell.length_a   1.000
_cell.length_b   1.000
_cell.length_c   1.000
_cell.angle_alpha   90.00
_cell.angle_beta   90.00
_cell.angle_gamma   90.00
#
_symmetry.space_group_name_H-M   'P 1'
#
loop_
_entity.id
_entity.type
_entity.pdbx_description
1 polymer ?
#
loop_
_entity_poly.entity_id
_entity_poly.type
_entity_poly.pdbx_seq_one_letter_code
_entity_poly.pdbx_strand_id
1 'polypeptide(L)'
;MQLFSDIGPMLIQYKEANTHGRRTMVQDKIAEIKKLSGQVTDQTQAKTHYKVLAYAATFINYADVLHRMEHQQYFDILFDFYDMEMDKQLSSWFEFGKTPGQMRLKHPIREYTPEIWEKFRTAQKTHLKKTNKSHLFNLDELNIDCPPAAQLYPIQIQMGGKLENEAVDRIHVDPQGRIRFAQHHGFYLLPGGGMIEISNVAKIDDLQRKILEEHLEEEHANLYIKAAELYDQLTQHDFNAALIKAFLSKQAQSLSSELNDWLRAQILTQDSNATRLQRIINKLDHQIEKAKNNMDASLGKRSKERQLKNQHLLKSLIELRAVVQVETFKLTLLFDEALQYIKKNTICVDIQQYLETRVLGGSQISHSFIMCGQSLEEWFTLQFNGVEGEFGDDISGSEIERLTLLAALSKFRRVKFSHILIGLAAYEKCLDNGTLRVENIWNEAQFERVRQVMLEEASKFLER
;
A
#
# COMPACT_ATOMS: atom_id res chain seq x y z
N MET A 1 24.38 -7.50 1.24
CA MET A 1 24.02 -8.91 1.00
C MET A 1 23.15 -8.97 -0.25
N GLN A 2 23.49 -9.79 -1.26
CA GLN A 2 22.61 -10.05 -2.42
C GLN A 2 21.50 -11.01 -1.97
N LEU A 3 20.56 -10.47 -1.20
CA LEU A 3 19.28 -11.12 -1.01
C LEU A 3 18.63 -11.32 -2.39
N PHE A 4 18.06 -12.50 -2.63
CA PHE A 4 17.19 -12.76 -3.79
C PHE A 4 17.85 -12.98 -5.17
N SER A 5 19.16 -13.27 -5.25
CA SER A 5 19.78 -13.75 -6.51
C SER A 5 19.16 -15.04 -7.05
N ASP A 6 18.62 -15.88 -6.17
CA ASP A 6 18.24 -17.25 -6.52
C ASP A 6 16.76 -17.36 -6.95
N ILE A 7 15.89 -16.47 -6.45
CA ILE A 7 14.45 -16.54 -6.75
C ILE A 7 14.15 -16.15 -8.20
N GLY A 8 14.83 -15.13 -8.75
CA GLY A 8 14.63 -14.70 -10.15
C GLY A 8 14.90 -15.83 -11.16
N PRO A 9 16.11 -16.43 -11.17
CA PRO A 9 16.43 -17.58 -12.01
C PRO A 9 15.46 -18.75 -11.83
N MET A 10 15.03 -19.03 -10.60
CA MET A 10 14.06 -20.11 -10.32
C MET A 10 12.70 -19.86 -10.98
N LEU A 11 12.20 -18.62 -10.96
CA LEU A 11 10.94 -18.27 -11.61
C LEU A 11 11.05 -18.31 -13.14
N ILE A 12 12.20 -17.89 -13.71
CA ILE A 12 12.49 -18.02 -15.16
C ILE A 12 12.50 -19.50 -15.56
N GLN A 13 13.22 -20.33 -14.82
CA GLN A 13 13.26 -21.78 -15.06
C GLN A 13 11.87 -22.41 -15.02
N TYR A 14 11.03 -22.00 -14.05
CA TYR A 14 9.65 -22.48 -13.97
C TYR A 14 8.81 -22.07 -15.18
N LYS A 15 8.93 -20.81 -15.61
CA LYS A 15 8.25 -20.28 -16.80
C LYS A 15 8.59 -21.08 -18.05
N GLU A 16 9.86 -21.38 -18.25
CA GLU A 16 10.40 -22.05 -19.45
C GLU A 16 10.24 -23.58 -19.40
N ALA A 17 10.04 -24.16 -18.21
CA ALA A 17 9.86 -25.59 -18.05
C ALA A 17 8.54 -26.09 -18.68
N ASN A 18 8.57 -27.32 -19.19
CA ASN A 18 7.36 -28.03 -19.58
C ASN A 18 6.56 -28.51 -18.35
N THR A 19 5.37 -29.07 -18.58
CA THR A 19 4.47 -29.53 -17.50
C THR A 19 5.15 -30.46 -16.50
N HIS A 20 5.97 -31.40 -16.97
CA HIS A 20 6.69 -32.34 -16.10
C HIS A 20 7.74 -31.62 -15.25
N GLY A 21 8.57 -30.77 -15.87
CA GLY A 21 9.58 -29.99 -15.16
C GLY A 21 8.98 -29.07 -14.11
N ARG A 22 7.88 -28.38 -14.43
CA ARG A 22 7.14 -27.54 -13.46
C ARG A 22 6.61 -28.35 -12.28
N ARG A 23 6.05 -29.53 -12.54
CA ARG A 23 5.57 -30.44 -11.48
C ARG A 23 6.71 -30.85 -10.54
N THR A 24 7.86 -31.22 -11.09
CA THR A 24 9.07 -31.55 -10.31
C THR A 24 9.51 -30.37 -9.44
N MET A 25 9.57 -29.16 -10.00
CA MET A 25 9.95 -27.97 -9.23
C MET A 25 8.98 -27.66 -8.08
N VAL A 26 7.66 -27.86 -8.28
CA VAL A 26 6.68 -27.73 -7.20
C VAL A 26 6.89 -28.81 -6.12
N GLN A 27 7.17 -30.05 -6.51
CA GLN A 27 7.48 -31.14 -5.58
C GLN A 27 8.74 -30.83 -4.76
N ASP A 28 9.76 -30.26 -5.38
CA ASP A 28 10.99 -29.83 -4.70
C ASP A 28 10.69 -28.74 -3.67
N LYS A 29 9.85 -27.75 -4.01
CA LYS A 29 9.42 -26.72 -3.05
C LYS A 29 8.64 -27.32 -1.88
N ILE A 30 7.73 -28.26 -2.14
CA ILE A 30 7.01 -28.99 -1.09
C ILE A 30 7.98 -29.75 -0.18
N ALA A 31 8.99 -30.41 -0.76
CA ALA A 31 9.99 -31.14 0.01
C ALA A 31 10.86 -30.20 0.86
N GLU A 32 11.27 -29.04 0.33
CA GLU A 32 11.99 -28.01 1.08
C GLU A 32 11.18 -27.51 2.29
N ILE A 33 9.90 -27.18 2.09
CA ILE A 33 9.01 -26.72 3.17
C ILE A 33 8.83 -27.82 4.23
N LYS A 34 8.65 -29.08 3.84
CA LYS A 34 8.50 -30.21 4.76
C LYS A 34 9.75 -30.49 5.60
N LYS A 35 10.95 -30.18 5.08
CA LYS A 35 12.22 -30.37 5.78
C LYS A 35 12.46 -29.33 6.88
N LEU A 36 11.74 -28.21 6.88
CA LEU A 36 11.89 -27.17 7.88
C LEU A 36 11.42 -27.67 9.26
N SER A 37 12.26 -27.46 10.26
CA SER A 37 11.94 -27.75 11.67
C SER A 37 11.11 -26.61 12.24
N GLY A 38 10.11 -26.93 13.07
CA GLY A 38 9.41 -25.90 13.85
C GLY A 38 10.28 -25.29 14.95
N GLN A 39 11.28 -26.04 15.42
CA GLN A 39 12.24 -25.60 16.43
C GLN A 39 13.40 -24.90 15.76
N VAL A 40 13.61 -23.64 16.15
CA VAL A 40 14.71 -22.79 15.67
C VAL A 40 15.58 -22.45 16.89
N THR A 41 16.83 -22.90 16.87
CA THR A 41 17.75 -22.75 18.01
C THR A 41 18.62 -21.50 17.92
N ASP A 42 18.73 -20.90 16.74
CA ASP A 42 19.58 -19.75 16.50
C ASP A 42 19.06 -18.87 15.35
N GLN A 43 19.67 -17.69 15.26
CA GLN A 43 19.38 -16.68 14.26
C GLN A 43 19.58 -17.17 12.82
N THR A 44 20.60 -17.98 12.57
CA THR A 44 20.91 -18.48 11.21
C THR A 44 19.78 -19.38 10.74
N GLN A 45 19.33 -20.29 11.61
CA GLN A 45 18.17 -21.15 11.32
C GLN A 45 16.91 -20.34 11.06
N ALA A 46 16.63 -19.31 11.87
CA ALA A 46 15.46 -18.44 11.68
C ALA A 46 15.46 -17.80 10.29
N LYS A 47 16.59 -17.22 9.89
CA LYS A 47 16.75 -16.61 8.55
C LYS A 47 16.54 -17.62 7.44
N THR A 48 17.15 -18.81 7.55
CA THR A 48 16.97 -19.87 6.56
C THR A 48 15.50 -20.26 6.42
N HIS A 49 14.77 -20.40 7.52
CA HIS A 49 13.37 -20.78 7.49
C HIS A 49 12.51 -19.69 6.84
N TYR A 50 12.69 -18.42 7.25
CA TYR A 50 11.99 -17.30 6.61
C TYR A 50 12.31 -17.19 5.12
N LYS A 51 13.58 -17.40 4.73
CA LYS A 51 14.00 -17.41 3.32
C LYS A 51 13.24 -18.46 2.52
N VAL A 52 13.24 -19.71 2.97
CA VAL A 52 12.54 -20.81 2.28
C VAL A 52 11.04 -20.54 2.18
N LEU A 53 10.40 -20.09 3.26
CA LEU A 53 8.97 -19.81 3.28
C LEU A 53 8.57 -18.64 2.37
N ALA A 54 9.29 -17.51 2.41
CA ALA A 54 9.00 -16.37 1.54
C ALA A 54 9.22 -16.68 0.07
N TYR A 55 10.24 -17.48 -0.25
CA TYR A 55 10.52 -17.91 -1.61
C TYR A 55 9.44 -18.87 -2.10
N ALA A 56 8.99 -19.80 -1.26
CA ALA A 56 7.87 -20.68 -1.55
C ALA A 56 6.59 -19.88 -1.81
N ALA A 57 6.22 -18.95 -0.95
CA ALA A 57 5.06 -18.08 -1.16
C ALA A 57 5.13 -17.34 -2.51
N THR A 58 6.28 -16.76 -2.83
CA THR A 58 6.51 -16.05 -4.09
C THR A 58 6.36 -16.97 -5.29
N PHE A 59 6.96 -18.15 -5.24
CA PHE A 59 6.88 -19.17 -6.28
C PHE A 59 5.45 -19.70 -6.48
N ILE A 60 4.73 -19.98 -5.40
CA ILE A 60 3.36 -20.50 -5.43
C ILE A 60 2.40 -19.45 -6.02
N ASN A 61 2.58 -18.16 -5.70
CA ASN A 61 1.83 -17.08 -6.34
C ASN A 61 2.14 -16.96 -7.83
N TYR A 62 3.42 -17.01 -8.20
CA TYR A 62 3.82 -16.95 -9.60
C TYR A 62 3.27 -18.14 -10.42
N ALA A 63 3.34 -19.35 -9.87
CA ALA A 63 2.84 -20.57 -10.48
C ALA A 63 1.32 -20.50 -10.74
N ASP A 64 0.55 -19.93 -9.82
CA ASP A 64 -0.89 -19.74 -9.95
C ASP A 64 -1.25 -18.83 -11.13
N VAL A 65 -0.58 -17.69 -11.24
CA VAL A 65 -0.83 -16.72 -12.31
C VAL A 65 -0.53 -17.33 -13.67
N LEU A 66 0.61 -18.00 -13.80
CA LEU A 66 0.99 -18.65 -15.05
C LEU A 66 -0.03 -19.75 -15.42
N HIS A 67 -0.48 -20.53 -14.44
CA HIS A 67 -1.50 -21.55 -14.64
C HIS A 67 -2.82 -20.95 -15.15
N ARG A 68 -3.32 -19.87 -14.53
CA ARG A 68 -4.56 -19.18 -14.95
C ARG A 68 -4.47 -18.69 -16.39
N MET A 69 -3.35 -18.07 -16.76
CA MET A 69 -3.12 -17.57 -18.11
C MET A 69 -3.11 -18.71 -19.16
N GLU A 70 -2.46 -19.83 -18.84
CA GLU A 70 -2.38 -20.99 -19.75
C GLU A 70 -3.72 -21.72 -19.90
N HIS A 71 -4.53 -21.74 -18.85
CA HIS A 71 -5.83 -22.43 -18.82
C HIS A 71 -7.01 -21.49 -19.10
N GLN A 72 -6.75 -20.30 -19.65
CA GLN A 72 -7.79 -19.36 -20.10
C GLN A 72 -8.75 -18.93 -18.97
N GLN A 73 -8.28 -18.99 -17.72
CA GLN A 73 -9.03 -18.51 -16.56
C GLN A 73 -8.94 -16.99 -16.52
N TYR A 74 -9.92 -16.34 -15.88
CA TYR A 74 -9.83 -14.90 -15.66
C TYR A 74 -8.69 -14.59 -14.68
N PHE A 75 -7.95 -13.54 -14.99
CA PHE A 75 -6.92 -12.94 -14.17
C PHE A 75 -7.12 -11.43 -14.12
N ASP A 76 -6.62 -10.80 -13.07
CA ASP A 76 -6.82 -9.37 -12.86
C ASP A 76 -5.86 -8.53 -13.72
N ILE A 77 -6.37 -7.41 -14.22
CA ILE A 77 -5.69 -6.42 -15.06
C ILE A 77 -5.92 -5.00 -14.54
N LEU A 78 -5.23 -4.01 -15.10
CA LEU A 78 -5.46 -2.62 -14.71
C LEU A 78 -6.86 -2.15 -15.12
N PHE A 79 -7.59 -1.54 -14.17
CA PHE A 79 -8.94 -1.03 -14.40
C PHE A 79 -9.00 0.01 -15.52
N ASP A 80 -7.92 0.75 -15.74
CA ASP A 80 -7.76 1.71 -16.84
C ASP A 80 -7.75 1.09 -18.24
N PHE A 81 -7.59 -0.24 -18.35
CA PHE A 81 -7.77 -0.97 -19.61
C PHE A 81 -9.05 -1.80 -19.63
N TYR A 82 -9.77 -1.87 -18.50
CA TYR A 82 -11.11 -2.45 -18.45
C TYR A 82 -12.04 -1.56 -19.29
N ASP A 83 -12.82 -2.17 -20.18
CA ASP A 83 -13.63 -1.49 -21.20
C ASP A 83 -12.83 -0.75 -22.30
N MET A 84 -11.56 -1.09 -22.49
CA MET A 84 -10.83 -0.70 -23.69
C MET A 84 -11.60 -1.16 -24.95
N GLU A 85 -11.62 -0.34 -25.99
CA GLU A 85 -12.24 -0.71 -27.26
C GLU A 85 -11.49 -1.88 -27.90
N MET A 86 -12.19 -3.01 -28.06
CA MET A 86 -11.67 -4.21 -28.68
C MET A 86 -12.33 -4.38 -30.05
N ASP A 87 -11.54 -4.34 -31.11
CA ASP A 87 -12.06 -4.68 -32.44
C ASP A 87 -12.39 -6.18 -32.55
N LYS A 88 -12.96 -6.60 -33.68
CA LYS A 88 -13.38 -8.00 -33.88
C LYS A 88 -12.23 -8.99 -33.71
N GLN A 89 -11.02 -8.62 -34.11
CA GLN A 89 -9.86 -9.48 -33.98
C GLN A 89 -9.43 -9.52 -32.51
N LEU A 90 -9.22 -8.38 -31.85
CA LEU A 90 -8.88 -8.38 -30.43
C LEU A 90 -9.92 -9.09 -29.56
N SER A 91 -11.21 -8.98 -29.88
CA SER A 91 -12.30 -9.68 -29.20
C SER A 91 -12.34 -11.19 -29.46
N SER A 92 -11.67 -11.68 -30.51
CA SER A 92 -11.46 -13.12 -30.69
C SER A 92 -10.36 -13.62 -29.76
N TRP A 93 -9.38 -12.78 -29.43
CA TRP A 93 -8.20 -13.14 -28.63
C TRP A 93 -8.33 -12.83 -27.13
N PHE A 94 -9.06 -11.81 -26.75
CA PHE A 94 -9.14 -11.34 -25.37
C PHE A 94 -10.59 -11.12 -24.98
N GLU A 95 -10.86 -11.25 -23.69
CA GLU A 95 -12.17 -11.02 -23.13
C GLU A 95 -12.09 -10.38 -21.76
N PHE A 96 -12.79 -9.26 -21.58
CA PHE A 96 -12.99 -8.67 -20.27
C PHE A 96 -14.08 -9.44 -19.51
N GLY A 97 -13.82 -9.68 -18.23
CA GLY A 97 -14.74 -10.38 -17.35
C GLY A 97 -15.97 -9.55 -17.03
N LYS A 98 -16.98 -10.20 -16.44
CA LYS A 98 -18.15 -9.49 -15.87
C LYS A 98 -17.78 -8.69 -14.62
N THR A 99 -16.72 -9.12 -13.94
CA THR A 99 -16.14 -8.42 -12.80
C THR A 99 -15.19 -7.33 -13.31
N PRO A 100 -15.41 -6.06 -12.93
CA PRO A 100 -14.46 -4.97 -13.09
C PRO A 100 -13.00 -5.37 -12.84
N GLY A 101 -12.13 -5.10 -13.81
CA GLY A 101 -10.69 -5.35 -13.67
C GLY A 101 -10.24 -6.76 -14.01
N GLN A 102 -11.11 -7.65 -14.50
CA GLN A 102 -10.72 -9.00 -14.94
C GLN A 102 -10.62 -9.12 -16.45
N MET A 103 -9.66 -9.93 -16.91
CA MET A 103 -9.50 -10.31 -18.30
C MET A 103 -9.14 -11.79 -18.41
N ARG A 104 -9.50 -12.44 -19.52
CA ARG A 104 -8.97 -13.76 -19.89
C ARG A 104 -8.41 -13.75 -21.31
N LEU A 105 -7.45 -14.65 -21.51
CA LEU A 105 -6.97 -15.04 -22.82
C LEU A 105 -7.95 -16.08 -23.38
N LYS A 106 -8.51 -15.86 -24.58
CA LYS A 106 -9.46 -16.79 -25.21
C LYS A 106 -8.77 -17.97 -25.90
N HIS A 107 -7.46 -17.87 -26.10
CA HIS A 107 -6.63 -18.91 -26.68
C HIS A 107 -5.53 -19.32 -25.69
N PRO A 108 -4.91 -20.51 -25.84
CA PRO A 108 -3.71 -20.86 -25.10
C PRO A 108 -2.59 -19.86 -25.37
N ILE A 109 -1.78 -19.52 -24.36
CA ILE A 109 -0.71 -18.51 -24.47
C ILE A 109 0.25 -18.79 -25.64
N ARG A 110 0.52 -20.07 -25.92
CA ARG A 110 1.37 -20.54 -27.02
C ARG A 110 0.85 -20.21 -28.42
N GLU A 111 -0.42 -19.86 -28.55
CA GLU A 111 -1.05 -19.50 -29.84
C GLU A 111 -1.00 -17.99 -30.12
N TYR A 112 -0.64 -17.16 -29.13
CA TYR A 112 -0.56 -15.72 -29.34
C TYR A 112 0.72 -15.36 -30.10
N THR A 113 0.55 -14.58 -31.16
CA THR A 113 1.65 -14.11 -32.01
C THR A 113 2.05 -12.68 -31.65
N PRO A 114 3.29 -12.25 -31.99
CA PRO A 114 3.72 -10.86 -31.80
C PRO A 114 2.75 -9.84 -32.39
N GLU A 115 2.12 -10.14 -33.53
CA GLU A 115 1.18 -9.24 -34.19
C GLU A 115 -0.09 -9.00 -33.36
N ILE A 116 -0.61 -10.04 -32.69
CA ILE A 116 -1.78 -9.90 -31.82
C ILE A 116 -1.44 -9.08 -30.58
N TRP A 117 -0.23 -9.27 -30.04
CA TRP A 117 0.26 -8.48 -28.91
C TRP A 117 0.47 -7.02 -29.27
N GLU A 118 1.06 -6.75 -30.44
CA GLU A 118 1.23 -5.39 -30.93
C GLU A 118 -0.10 -4.68 -31.13
N LYS A 119 -1.07 -5.43 -31.66
CA LYS A 119 -2.43 -4.93 -31.84
C LYS A 119 -3.09 -4.61 -30.51
N PHE A 120 -2.93 -5.46 -29.50
CA PHE A 120 -3.44 -5.22 -28.14
C PHE A 120 -2.79 -3.97 -27.52
N ARG A 121 -1.46 -3.84 -27.64
CA ARG A 121 -0.71 -2.66 -27.18
C ARG A 121 -1.15 -1.38 -27.88
N THR A 122 -1.39 -1.44 -29.19
CA THR A 122 -1.89 -0.31 -29.97
C THR A 122 -3.28 0.13 -29.52
N ALA A 123 -4.15 -0.83 -29.22
CA ALA A 123 -5.46 -0.53 -28.61
C ALA A 123 -5.29 0.12 -27.23
N GLN A 124 -4.37 -0.36 -26.40
CA GLN A 124 -4.06 0.25 -25.09
C GLN A 124 -3.61 1.70 -25.26
N LYS A 125 -2.63 1.97 -26.13
CA LYS A 125 -2.17 3.33 -26.45
C LYS A 125 -3.32 4.22 -26.93
N THR A 126 -4.20 3.69 -27.78
CA THR A 126 -5.36 4.43 -28.31
C THR A 126 -6.36 4.77 -27.20
N HIS A 127 -6.67 3.81 -26.34
CA HIS A 127 -7.55 4.01 -25.20
C HIS A 127 -6.99 5.04 -24.22
N LEU A 128 -5.69 4.99 -23.94
CA LEU A 128 -5.02 5.97 -23.09
C LEU A 128 -5.00 7.37 -23.71
N LYS A 129 -4.94 7.49 -25.04
CA LYS A 129 -5.11 8.79 -25.72
C LYS A 129 -6.52 9.31 -25.53
N LYS A 130 -7.53 8.45 -25.75
CA LYS A 130 -8.95 8.76 -25.58
C LYS A 130 -9.29 9.20 -24.14
N THR A 131 -8.68 8.58 -23.14
CA THR A 131 -8.92 8.88 -21.72
C THR A 131 -7.98 9.96 -21.15
N ASN A 132 -7.15 10.59 -21.99
CA ASN A 132 -6.14 11.58 -21.60
C ASN A 132 -5.13 11.07 -20.56
N LYS A 133 -4.77 9.80 -20.64
CA LYS A 133 -3.83 9.10 -19.75
C LYS A 133 -2.54 8.67 -20.45
N SER A 134 -2.32 9.03 -21.72
CA SER A 134 -1.13 8.62 -22.48
C SER A 134 0.20 9.04 -21.86
N HIS A 135 0.25 10.25 -21.29
CA HIS A 135 1.42 10.76 -20.59
C HIS A 135 1.77 9.95 -19.35
N LEU A 136 0.80 9.18 -18.87
CA LEU A 136 0.99 8.40 -17.69
C LEU A 136 1.71 7.08 -18.04
N PHE A 137 1.55 6.46 -19.22
CA PHE A 137 2.01 5.08 -19.44
C PHE A 137 3.15 4.99 -20.44
N ASN A 138 4.27 4.39 -20.04
CA ASN A 138 5.33 4.01 -20.98
C ASN A 138 5.10 2.60 -21.53
N LEU A 139 4.19 2.47 -22.50
CA LEU A 139 3.92 1.19 -23.18
C LEU A 139 5.04 0.77 -24.15
N ASP A 140 6.04 1.63 -24.42
CA ASP A 140 7.15 1.31 -25.33
C ASP A 140 8.26 0.50 -24.65
N GLU A 141 8.41 0.60 -23.32
CA GLU A 141 9.23 -0.31 -22.51
C GLU A 141 8.64 -1.73 -22.42
N LEU A 142 7.39 -1.88 -22.86
CA LEU A 142 6.70 -3.14 -23.03
C LEU A 142 6.78 -3.56 -24.51
N ASN A 143 8.01 -3.78 -24.99
CA ASN A 143 8.25 -4.38 -26.28
C ASN A 143 8.31 -5.91 -26.16
N ILE A 144 7.42 -6.62 -26.86
CA ILE A 144 7.37 -8.08 -26.84
C ILE A 144 8.43 -8.73 -27.75
N ASP A 145 8.94 -7.99 -28.73
CA ASP A 145 10.01 -8.47 -29.62
C ASP A 145 11.39 -8.35 -28.95
N CYS A 146 11.48 -7.51 -27.92
CA CYS A 146 12.67 -7.30 -27.11
C CYS A 146 12.28 -7.20 -25.63
N PRO A 147 11.65 -8.26 -25.06
CA PRO A 147 11.31 -8.22 -23.65
C PRO A 147 12.61 -8.11 -22.87
N PRO A 148 12.67 -7.33 -21.78
CA PRO A 148 13.84 -7.33 -20.91
C PRO A 148 14.20 -8.79 -20.58
N ALA A 149 15.48 -9.16 -20.67
CA ALA A 149 15.97 -10.53 -20.43
C ALA A 149 15.54 -11.10 -19.05
N ALA A 150 15.15 -10.19 -18.16
CA ALA A 150 14.68 -10.36 -16.81
C ALA A 150 13.15 -10.51 -16.64
N GLN A 151 12.37 -10.46 -17.72
CA GLN A 151 10.93 -10.35 -17.63
C GLN A 151 10.27 -11.69 -17.24
N LEU A 152 9.80 -11.72 -16.00
CA LEU A 152 9.16 -12.91 -15.42
C LEU A 152 7.75 -13.15 -15.95
N TYR A 153 7.06 -12.14 -16.50
CA TYR A 153 5.76 -12.37 -17.14
C TYR A 153 5.93 -12.72 -18.62
N PRO A 154 5.26 -13.77 -19.13
CA PRO A 154 5.27 -14.07 -20.56
C PRO A 154 4.48 -13.04 -21.38
N ILE A 155 3.62 -12.24 -20.73
CA ILE A 155 2.80 -11.22 -21.37
C ILE A 155 2.96 -9.90 -20.62
N GLN A 156 3.20 -8.83 -21.36
CA GLN A 156 3.33 -7.47 -20.82
C GLN A 156 1.96 -6.83 -20.54
N ILE A 157 1.06 -7.57 -19.89
CA ILE A 157 -0.19 -6.99 -19.40
C ILE A 157 0.10 -6.30 -18.07
N GLN A 158 -0.45 -5.12 -17.96
CA GLN A 158 -0.29 -4.25 -16.82
C GLN A 158 -1.45 -4.61 -15.87
N MET A 159 -1.14 -5.08 -14.66
CA MET A 159 -2.10 -5.69 -13.72
C MET A 159 -2.43 -4.75 -12.54
N GLY A 160 -3.72 -4.69 -12.15
CA GLY A 160 -4.15 -4.05 -10.89
C GLY A 160 -5.56 -3.41 -10.87
N GLY A 161 -6.46 -3.96 -10.05
CA GLY A 161 -7.70 -3.28 -9.69
C GLY A 161 -8.37 -3.95 -8.48
N LYS A 162 -8.49 -3.22 -7.36
CA LYS A 162 -9.02 -3.68 -6.04
C LYS A 162 -8.29 -4.90 -5.44
N LEU A 163 -7.26 -4.63 -4.66
CA LEU A 163 -6.59 -5.63 -3.83
C LEU A 163 -7.48 -6.01 -2.64
N GLU A 164 -8.42 -6.92 -2.86
CA GLU A 164 -8.82 -7.84 -1.78
C GLU A 164 -8.15 -9.21 -1.93
N ASN A 165 -7.59 -9.54 -3.10
CA ASN A 165 -6.85 -10.78 -3.32
C ASN A 165 -5.78 -10.59 -4.43
N GLU A 166 -4.60 -11.18 -4.22
CA GLU A 166 -3.59 -11.53 -5.24
C GLU A 166 -2.62 -10.45 -5.78
N ALA A 167 -1.84 -9.93 -4.85
CA ALA A 167 -0.41 -10.16 -4.69
C ALA A 167 0.62 -10.22 -5.86
N VAL A 168 0.32 -9.74 -7.06
CA VAL A 168 1.27 -9.89 -8.18
C VAL A 168 1.81 -8.54 -8.66
N ASP A 169 2.88 -8.07 -8.03
CA ASP A 169 3.71 -7.02 -8.64
C ASP A 169 4.57 -7.61 -9.77
N ARG A 170 5.16 -6.76 -10.61
CA ARG A 170 6.16 -7.20 -11.60
C ARG A 170 7.51 -7.36 -10.91
N ILE A 171 8.04 -8.59 -10.84
CA ILE A 171 9.44 -8.78 -10.45
C ILE A 171 10.31 -8.33 -11.62
N HIS A 172 10.98 -7.19 -11.49
CA HIS A 172 12.04 -6.78 -12.40
C HIS A 172 13.39 -7.28 -11.87
N VAL A 173 14.02 -8.18 -12.63
CA VAL A 173 15.42 -8.55 -12.46
C VAL A 173 16.25 -7.53 -13.25
N ASP A 174 17.31 -6.96 -12.70
CA ASP A 174 18.18 -6.06 -13.48
C ASP A 174 19.02 -6.86 -14.51
N PRO A 175 19.72 -6.21 -15.45
CA PRO A 175 20.54 -6.90 -16.45
C PRO A 175 21.66 -7.79 -15.85
N GLN A 176 21.93 -7.69 -14.55
CA GLN A 176 22.88 -8.53 -13.82
C GLN A 176 22.20 -9.69 -13.07
N GLY A 177 20.92 -9.96 -13.32
CA GLY A 177 20.20 -11.04 -12.64
C GLY A 177 19.77 -10.68 -11.22
N ARG A 178 19.89 -9.41 -10.79
CA ARG A 178 19.56 -9.00 -9.42
C ARG A 178 18.12 -8.51 -9.37
N ILE A 179 17.30 -9.09 -8.49
CA ILE A 179 16.04 -8.43 -8.17
C ILE A 179 16.37 -7.28 -7.23
N ARG A 180 16.24 -6.04 -7.72
CA ARG A 180 16.49 -4.85 -6.91
C ARG A 180 15.30 -4.60 -6.01
N PHE A 181 15.33 -5.22 -4.84
CA PHE A 181 14.58 -4.73 -3.69
C PHE A 181 15.48 -3.82 -2.86
N ALA A 182 14.90 -2.76 -2.32
CA ALA A 182 15.56 -1.97 -1.31
C ALA A 182 15.85 -2.83 -0.08
N GLN A 183 17.04 -2.68 0.51
CA GLN A 183 17.46 -3.43 1.69
C GLN A 183 16.87 -2.78 2.95
N HIS A 184 15.99 -3.48 3.66
CA HIS A 184 15.20 -2.97 4.80
C HIS A 184 15.61 -3.50 6.19
N HIS A 185 15.03 -2.89 7.23
CA HIS A 185 14.69 -3.37 8.59
C HIS A 185 13.13 -3.20 8.79
N GLY A 186 12.49 -3.62 9.90
CA GLY A 186 11.02 -3.92 10.04
C GLY A 186 9.92 -2.82 9.90
N PHE A 187 8.65 -3.24 9.89
CA PHE A 187 7.48 -2.53 9.30
C PHE A 187 6.70 -1.55 10.21
N TYR A 188 6.38 -0.37 9.66
CA TYR A 188 5.08 0.32 9.80
C TYR A 188 4.55 0.62 8.38
N LEU A 189 3.37 0.09 8.05
CA LEU A 189 2.57 0.56 6.90
C LEU A 189 1.50 1.45 7.51
N LEU A 190 1.52 2.75 7.21
CA LEU A 190 0.38 3.62 7.51
C LEU A 190 -0.80 3.27 6.57
N PRO A 191 -2.07 3.45 6.99
CA PRO A 191 -3.26 3.22 6.18
C PRO A 191 -3.50 4.37 5.20
N GLY A 192 -2.49 4.75 4.45
CA GLY A 192 -2.61 5.92 3.59
C GLY A 192 -1.42 5.98 2.68
N GLY A 193 -1.61 5.59 1.41
CA GLY A 193 -0.56 5.65 0.41
C GLY A 193 -0.16 7.09 0.12
N GLY A 194 0.82 7.60 0.87
CA GLY A 194 1.61 8.79 0.55
C GLY A 194 2.81 8.41 -0.29
N MET A 195 2.57 8.15 -1.58
CA MET A 195 3.64 7.97 -2.55
C MET A 195 4.29 9.30 -2.91
N ILE A 196 5.45 9.58 -2.33
CA ILE A 196 6.14 10.85 -2.54
C ILE A 196 7.46 10.58 -3.25
N GLU A 197 7.54 11.09 -4.47
CA GLU A 197 8.74 11.07 -5.29
C GLU A 197 9.77 12.11 -4.76
N ILE A 198 11.06 11.77 -4.92
CA ILE A 198 12.24 12.65 -5.04
C ILE A 198 13.34 12.36 -3.99
N SER A 199 14.52 12.08 -4.53
CA SER A 199 15.81 11.87 -3.87
C SER A 199 16.48 13.20 -3.49
N ASN A 200 16.56 13.52 -2.19
CA ASN A 200 17.60 14.38 -1.58
C ASN A 200 17.50 14.33 -0.05
N VAL A 201 18.63 14.38 0.66
CA VAL A 201 18.71 14.33 2.14
C VAL A 201 17.90 15.44 2.81
N ALA A 202 17.84 16.63 2.20
CA ALA A 202 17.00 17.74 2.66
C ALA A 202 15.49 17.41 2.69
N LYS A 203 15.04 16.34 2.02
CA LYS A 203 13.65 15.91 1.96
C LYS A 203 13.30 14.83 2.98
N ILE A 204 14.26 14.14 3.60
CA ILE A 204 13.96 13.09 4.59
C ILE A 204 13.29 13.70 5.82
N ASP A 205 13.76 14.86 6.27
CA ASP A 205 13.13 15.61 7.36
C ASP A 205 11.71 16.04 7.02
N ASP A 206 11.48 16.51 5.78
CA ASP A 206 10.14 16.87 5.29
C ASP A 206 9.22 15.64 5.20
N LEU A 207 9.77 14.48 4.82
CA LEU A 207 9.03 13.22 4.76
C LEU A 207 8.69 12.71 6.16
N GLN A 208 9.64 12.74 7.11
CA GLN A 208 9.39 12.36 8.51
C GLN A 208 8.34 13.25 9.16
N ARG A 209 8.39 14.55 8.84
CA ARG A 209 7.35 15.50 9.21
C ARG A 209 6.02 15.13 8.57
N LYS A 210 6.00 14.76 7.28
CA LYS A 210 4.77 14.37 6.58
C LYS A 210 4.16 13.08 7.12
N ILE A 211 4.95 12.09 7.52
CA ILE A 211 4.48 10.88 8.23
C ILE A 211 3.74 11.26 9.49
N LEU A 212 4.34 12.14 10.30
CA LEU A 212 3.72 12.57 11.54
C LEU A 212 2.40 13.28 11.27
N GLU A 213 2.38 14.15 10.27
CA GLU A 213 1.15 14.82 9.83
C GLU A 213 0.07 13.81 9.44
N GLU A 214 0.36 12.88 8.53
CA GLU A 214 -0.60 11.87 8.07
C GLU A 214 -1.07 10.96 9.21
N HIS A 215 -0.17 10.53 10.10
CA HIS A 215 -0.52 9.76 11.29
C HIS A 215 -1.49 10.53 12.21
N LEU A 216 -1.31 11.83 12.37
CA LEU A 216 -2.20 12.67 13.18
C LEU A 216 -3.53 12.98 12.48
N GLU A 217 -3.56 12.96 11.15
CA GLU A 217 -4.79 13.08 10.34
C GLU A 217 -5.65 11.81 10.45
N GLU A 218 -5.02 10.63 10.41
CA GLU A 218 -5.70 9.33 10.31
C GLU A 218 -5.99 8.68 11.67
N GLU A 219 -5.04 8.68 12.60
CA GLU A 219 -5.05 7.80 13.78
C GLU A 219 -5.44 8.55 15.07
N HIS A 220 -5.46 9.89 15.06
CA HIS A 220 -5.75 10.71 16.25
C HIS A 220 -6.92 11.65 16.03
N ALA A 221 -8.09 11.13 15.67
CA ALA A 221 -9.28 11.94 15.41
C ALA A 221 -9.69 12.85 16.60
N ASN A 222 -9.31 12.48 17.83
CA ASN A 222 -9.59 13.23 19.06
C ASN A 222 -8.38 14.02 19.60
N LEU A 223 -7.36 14.29 18.78
CA LEU A 223 -6.15 15.02 19.18
C LEU A 223 -6.49 16.38 19.82
N TYR A 224 -7.51 17.06 19.30
CA TYR A 224 -7.97 18.35 19.83
C TYR A 224 -8.41 18.29 21.31
N ILE A 225 -8.83 17.11 21.80
CA ILE A 225 -9.15 16.85 23.20
C ILE A 225 -7.89 16.42 23.96
N LYS A 226 -7.17 15.42 23.44
CA LYS A 226 -5.99 14.81 24.09
C LYS A 226 -4.89 15.84 24.35
N ALA A 227 -4.72 16.80 23.44
CA ALA A 227 -3.70 17.84 23.50
C ALA A 227 -4.25 19.20 23.98
N ALA A 228 -5.43 19.26 24.60
CA ALA A 228 -6.08 20.50 25.03
C ALA A 228 -5.13 21.47 25.76
N GLU A 229 -4.45 20.98 26.79
CA GLU A 229 -3.51 21.79 27.58
C GLU A 229 -2.34 22.33 26.74
N LEU A 230 -1.90 21.59 25.73
CA LEU A 230 -0.81 22.00 24.84
C LEU A 230 -1.23 23.14 23.91
N TYR A 231 -2.49 23.18 23.47
CA TYR A 231 -2.98 24.30 22.65
C TYR A 231 -3.06 25.60 23.45
N ASP A 232 -3.43 25.52 24.73
CA ASP A 232 -3.52 26.69 25.61
C ASP A 232 -2.15 27.25 26.02
N GLN A 233 -1.07 26.49 25.81
CA GLN A 233 0.31 26.97 25.93
C GLN A 233 0.76 27.80 24.70
N LEU A 234 0.06 27.72 23.57
CA LEU A 234 0.39 28.49 22.37
C LEU A 234 -0.02 29.96 22.52
N THR A 235 0.75 30.86 21.91
CA THR A 235 0.30 32.25 21.81
C THR A 235 -0.96 32.34 20.95
N GLN A 236 -1.90 33.22 21.32
CA GLN A 236 -3.10 33.46 20.51
C GLN A 236 -2.73 33.89 19.09
N HIS A 237 -1.65 34.65 18.92
CA HIS A 237 -1.17 35.09 17.62
C HIS A 237 -0.83 33.90 16.71
N ASP A 238 -0.02 32.96 17.18
CA ASP A 238 0.45 31.83 16.37
C ASP A 238 -0.67 30.84 16.10
N PHE A 239 -1.51 30.57 17.10
CA PHE A 239 -2.71 29.74 16.94
C PHE A 239 -3.68 30.34 15.91
N ASN A 240 -3.91 31.65 15.95
CA ASN A 240 -4.75 32.35 14.97
C ASN A 240 -4.16 32.29 13.56
N ALA A 241 -2.85 32.45 13.42
CA ALA A 241 -2.17 32.34 12.14
C ALA A 241 -2.34 30.94 11.52
N ALA A 242 -2.24 29.87 12.31
CA ALA A 242 -2.49 28.50 11.86
C ALA A 242 -3.93 28.29 11.39
N LEU A 243 -4.92 28.79 12.13
CA LEU A 243 -6.34 28.70 11.73
C LEU A 243 -6.62 29.47 10.44
N ILE A 244 -6.07 30.69 10.29
CA ILE A 244 -6.19 31.47 9.05
C ILE A 244 -5.65 30.66 7.87
N LYS A 245 -4.47 30.06 8.02
CA LYS A 245 -3.85 29.23 6.98
C LYS A 245 -4.75 28.05 6.62
N ALA A 246 -5.32 27.35 7.60
CA ALA A 246 -6.26 26.25 7.37
C ALA A 246 -7.53 26.72 6.62
N PHE A 247 -8.10 27.88 6.98
CA PHE A 247 -9.31 28.42 6.36
C PHE A 247 -9.08 29.08 4.99
N LEU A 248 -7.84 29.25 4.56
CA LEU A 248 -7.48 29.67 3.20
C LEU A 248 -7.20 28.48 2.26
N SER A 249 -7.23 27.25 2.79
CA SER A 249 -7.04 26.02 2.01
C SER A 249 -8.08 25.84 0.90
N LYS A 250 -7.72 25.07 -0.14
CA LYS A 250 -8.62 24.73 -1.25
C LYS A 250 -9.90 24.04 -0.76
N GLN A 251 -9.78 23.25 0.31
CA GLN A 251 -10.89 22.57 0.97
C GLN A 251 -11.91 23.58 1.50
N ALA A 252 -11.45 24.59 2.25
CA ALA A 252 -12.31 25.65 2.78
C ALA A 252 -13.00 26.46 1.66
N GLN A 253 -12.31 26.73 0.55
CA GLN A 253 -12.88 27.46 -0.60
C GLN A 253 -14.08 26.75 -1.24
N SER A 254 -14.18 25.43 -1.10
CA SER A 254 -15.30 24.65 -1.64
C SER A 254 -16.52 24.58 -0.71
N LEU A 255 -16.43 25.14 0.49
CA LEU A 255 -17.52 25.18 1.48
C LEU A 255 -18.50 26.34 1.21
N SER A 256 -19.66 26.30 1.86
CA SER A 256 -20.61 27.41 1.78
C SER A 256 -20.03 28.69 2.40
N SER A 257 -20.45 29.85 1.88
CA SER A 257 -20.05 31.15 2.43
C SER A 257 -20.39 31.26 3.91
N GLU A 258 -21.59 30.80 4.31
CA GLU A 258 -22.04 30.80 5.70
C GLU A 258 -21.09 30.03 6.64
N LEU A 259 -20.63 28.84 6.22
CA LEU A 259 -19.71 28.05 7.04
C LEU A 259 -18.33 28.72 7.12
N ASN A 260 -17.85 29.28 6.00
CA ASN A 260 -16.58 29.99 5.96
C ASN A 260 -16.59 31.27 6.83
N ASP A 261 -17.67 32.03 6.80
CA ASP A 261 -17.84 33.22 7.64
C ASP A 261 -17.88 32.84 9.12
N TRP A 262 -18.57 31.75 9.45
CA TRP A 262 -18.61 31.24 10.83
C TRP A 262 -17.22 30.78 11.32
N LEU A 263 -16.45 30.07 10.48
CA LEU A 263 -15.09 29.62 10.80
C LEU A 263 -14.17 30.82 11.05
N ARG A 264 -14.23 31.85 10.20
CA ARG A 264 -13.45 33.08 10.37
C ARG A 264 -13.80 33.83 11.64
N ALA A 265 -15.07 33.85 12.04
CA ALA A 265 -15.48 34.47 13.29
C ALA A 265 -14.84 33.79 14.53
N GLN A 266 -14.50 32.49 14.46
CA GLN A 266 -13.82 31.78 15.57
C GLN A 266 -12.36 32.21 15.78
N ILE A 267 -11.77 32.99 14.86
CA ILE A 267 -10.43 33.55 15.05
C ILE A 267 -10.47 34.73 16.04
N LEU A 268 -11.58 35.46 16.07
CA LEU A 268 -11.74 36.70 16.83
C LEU A 268 -12.31 36.49 18.24
N THR A 269 -12.64 35.25 18.61
CA THR A 269 -13.18 34.90 19.93
C THR A 269 -12.10 34.93 21.00
N GLN A 270 -12.42 35.43 22.20
CA GLN A 270 -11.49 35.56 23.33
C GLN A 270 -11.35 34.28 24.20
N ASP A 271 -11.96 33.17 23.79
CA ASP A 271 -11.87 31.89 24.49
C ASP A 271 -10.45 31.29 24.41
N SER A 272 -10.17 30.28 25.25
CA SER A 272 -8.90 29.53 25.18
C SER A 272 -8.74 28.84 23.82
N ASN A 273 -7.49 28.60 23.41
CA ASN A 273 -7.20 28.00 22.11
C ASN A 273 -7.82 26.59 22.00
N ALA A 274 -7.75 25.80 23.07
CA ALA A 274 -8.35 24.48 23.15
C ALA A 274 -9.89 24.53 22.97
N THR A 275 -10.55 25.44 23.69
CA THR A 275 -12.01 25.62 23.61
C THR A 275 -12.44 26.02 22.21
N ARG A 276 -11.67 26.91 21.56
CA ARG A 276 -11.92 27.35 20.18
C ARG A 276 -11.74 26.22 19.19
N LEU A 277 -10.65 25.44 19.31
CA LEU A 277 -10.37 24.30 18.45
C LEU A 277 -11.50 23.26 18.54
N GLN A 278 -11.89 22.88 19.76
CA GLN A 278 -13.00 21.96 20.00
C GLN A 278 -14.30 22.45 19.35
N ARG A 279 -14.64 23.74 19.50
CA ARG A 279 -15.84 24.30 18.87
C ARG A 279 -15.80 24.22 17.35
N ILE A 280 -14.63 24.50 16.76
CA ILE A 280 -14.43 24.40 15.31
C ILE A 280 -14.59 22.95 14.84
N ILE A 281 -13.91 22.00 15.48
CA ILE A 281 -13.98 20.58 15.13
C ILE A 281 -15.41 20.04 15.26
N ASN A 282 -16.09 20.31 16.37
CA ASN A 282 -17.49 19.92 16.57
C ASN A 282 -18.43 20.48 15.49
N LYS A 283 -18.19 21.72 15.03
CA LYS A 283 -18.97 22.30 13.94
C LYS A 283 -18.72 21.58 12.62
N LEU A 284 -17.46 21.23 12.31
CA LEU A 284 -17.10 20.49 11.11
C LEU A 284 -17.68 19.07 11.14
N ASP A 285 -17.57 18.37 12.26
CA ASP A 285 -18.14 17.03 12.47
C ASP A 285 -19.66 17.04 12.26
N HIS A 286 -20.37 18.04 12.79
CA HIS A 286 -21.81 18.20 12.53
C HIS A 286 -22.15 18.40 11.05
N GLN A 287 -21.30 19.11 10.29
CA GLN A 287 -21.50 19.29 8.84
C GLN A 287 -21.18 18.02 8.05
N ILE A 288 -20.17 17.26 8.48
CA ILE A 288 -19.83 15.94 7.93
C ILE A 288 -21.02 15.00 8.10
N GLU A 289 -21.59 14.91 9.30
CA GLU A 289 -22.75 14.06 9.56
C GLU A 289 -24.00 14.49 8.78
N LYS A 290 -24.23 15.79 8.63
CA LYS A 290 -25.27 16.29 7.72
C LYS A 290 -25.03 15.87 6.27
N ALA A 291 -23.79 15.93 5.80
CA ALA A 291 -23.44 15.55 4.43
C ALA A 291 -23.63 14.04 4.19
N LYS A 292 -23.25 13.18 5.16
CA LYS A 292 -23.47 11.73 5.12
C LYS A 292 -24.96 11.36 5.12
N ASN A 293 -25.75 11.90 6.06
CA ASN A 293 -27.19 11.66 6.13
C ASN A 293 -27.93 12.08 4.85
N ASN A 294 -27.47 13.16 4.20
CA ASN A 294 -27.99 13.59 2.90
C ASN A 294 -27.63 12.65 1.74
N MET A 295 -26.59 11.82 1.87
CA MET A 295 -26.27 10.75 0.92
C MET A 295 -27.19 9.54 1.10
N ASP A 296 -27.36 9.07 2.34
CA ASP A 296 -28.17 7.87 2.64
C ASP A 296 -29.64 8.07 2.31
N ALA A 297 -30.17 9.26 2.58
CA ALA A 297 -31.54 9.65 2.20
C ALA A 297 -31.74 9.82 0.67
N SER A 298 -30.67 9.78 -0.14
CA SER A 298 -30.68 10.08 -1.58
C SER A 298 -30.54 8.87 -2.52
N LEU A 299 -30.56 7.65 -1.96
CA LEU A 299 -30.58 6.39 -2.72
C LEU A 299 -31.83 6.21 -3.60
N GLY A 300 -32.87 7.03 -3.41
CA GLY A 300 -34.04 7.11 -4.29
C GLY A 300 -34.05 8.36 -5.17
N LYS A 301 -33.66 8.24 -6.46
CA LYS A 301 -33.90 9.21 -7.56
C LYS A 301 -33.33 10.64 -7.42
N ARG A 302 -32.00 10.83 -7.43
CA ARG A 302 -31.37 12.14 -7.72
C ARG A 302 -30.32 12.05 -8.85
N SER A 303 -30.08 13.16 -9.56
CA SER A 303 -29.14 13.25 -10.69
C SER A 303 -27.68 13.03 -10.26
N LYS A 304 -26.88 12.36 -11.11
CA LYS A 304 -25.45 12.04 -10.89
C LYS A 304 -24.62 13.26 -10.48
N GLU A 305 -24.92 14.44 -11.03
CA GLU A 305 -24.23 15.69 -10.70
C GLU A 305 -24.40 16.12 -9.23
N ARG A 306 -25.58 15.88 -8.64
CA ARG A 306 -25.84 16.24 -7.24
C ARG A 306 -25.16 15.28 -6.27
N GLN A 307 -25.05 14.00 -6.65
CA GLN A 307 -24.26 13.02 -5.90
C GLN A 307 -22.77 13.38 -5.91
N LEU A 308 -22.21 13.74 -7.08
CA LEU A 308 -20.82 14.18 -7.20
C LEU A 308 -20.55 15.46 -6.38
N LYS A 309 -21.43 16.46 -6.44
CA LYS A 309 -21.29 17.68 -5.62
C LYS A 309 -21.30 17.38 -4.11
N ASN A 310 -22.19 16.50 -3.65
CA ASN A 310 -22.23 16.08 -2.25
C ASN A 310 -21.00 15.27 -1.84
N GLN A 311 -20.47 14.41 -2.71
CA GLN A 311 -19.22 13.67 -2.49
C GLN A 311 -18.01 14.61 -2.37
N HIS A 312 -17.92 15.60 -3.26
CA HIS A 312 -16.88 16.63 -3.18
C HIS A 312 -16.98 17.43 -1.88
N LEU A 313 -18.19 17.86 -1.49
CA LEU A 313 -18.40 18.58 -0.23
C LEU A 313 -17.98 17.74 0.99
N LEU A 314 -18.41 16.47 1.05
CA LEU A 314 -18.07 15.56 2.14
C LEU A 314 -16.55 15.38 2.25
N LYS A 315 -15.88 15.15 1.12
CA LYS A 315 -14.43 15.03 1.06
C LYS A 315 -13.74 16.30 1.56
N SER A 316 -14.16 17.47 1.10
CA SER A 316 -13.58 18.75 1.54
C SER A 316 -13.78 19.02 3.02
N LEU A 317 -14.92 18.62 3.60
CA LEU A 317 -15.17 18.77 5.04
C LEU A 317 -14.25 17.86 5.88
N ILE A 318 -14.10 16.60 5.48
CA ILE A 318 -13.20 15.63 6.15
C ILE A 318 -11.75 16.13 6.08
N GLU A 319 -11.30 16.55 4.90
CA GLU A 319 -9.93 17.07 4.73
C GLU A 319 -9.72 18.36 5.52
N LEU A 320 -10.69 19.30 5.55
CA LEU A 320 -10.55 20.53 6.33
C LEU A 320 -10.47 20.25 7.83
N ARG A 321 -11.28 19.31 8.35
CA ARG A 321 -11.25 18.89 9.75
C ARG A 321 -9.85 18.40 10.14
N ALA A 322 -9.25 17.53 9.31
CA ALA A 322 -7.90 17.03 9.51
C ALA A 322 -6.86 18.17 9.48
N VAL A 323 -6.92 19.04 8.46
CA VAL A 323 -6.00 20.18 8.31
C VAL A 323 -6.04 21.12 9.52
N VAL A 324 -7.23 21.47 10.03
CA VAL A 324 -7.37 22.36 11.20
C VAL A 324 -6.70 21.76 12.44
N GLN A 325 -6.93 20.47 12.67
CA GLN A 325 -6.35 19.76 13.82
C GLN A 325 -4.82 19.68 13.72
N VAL A 326 -4.28 19.27 12.57
CA VAL A 326 -2.84 19.06 12.42
C VAL A 326 -2.09 20.39 12.33
N GLU A 327 -2.59 21.40 11.60
CA GLU A 327 -1.90 22.70 11.51
C GLU A 327 -1.79 23.42 12.86
N THR A 328 -2.78 23.26 13.74
CA THR A 328 -2.71 23.82 15.09
C THR A 328 -1.79 23.00 16.00
N PHE A 329 -1.79 21.67 15.87
CA PHE A 329 -0.93 20.80 16.68
C PHE A 329 0.56 20.91 16.32
N LYS A 330 0.89 21.23 15.05
CA LYS A 330 2.27 21.50 14.57
C LYS A 330 3.02 22.56 15.38
N LEU A 331 2.29 23.42 16.09
CA LEU A 331 2.87 24.49 16.90
C LEU A 331 3.24 24.05 18.33
N THR A 332 2.80 22.86 18.75
CA THR A 332 3.01 22.36 20.12
C THR A 332 4.39 21.74 20.29
N LEU A 333 4.94 21.81 21.51
CA LEU A 333 6.21 21.14 21.86
C LEU A 333 6.15 19.64 21.62
N LEU A 334 4.99 19.02 21.85
CA LEU A 334 4.81 17.59 21.66
C LEU A 334 4.92 17.17 20.18
N PHE A 335 4.55 18.05 19.23
CA PHE A 335 4.80 17.78 17.81
C PHE A 335 6.29 17.73 17.50
N ASP A 336 7.08 18.65 18.05
CA ASP A 336 8.52 18.65 17.89
C ASP A 336 9.16 17.42 18.55
N GLU A 337 8.71 17.05 19.74
CA GLU A 337 9.15 15.83 20.44
C GLU A 337 8.82 14.57 19.64
N ALA A 338 7.60 14.48 19.10
CA ALA A 338 7.16 13.38 18.24
C ALA A 338 8.01 13.30 16.97
N LEU A 339 8.32 14.45 16.35
CA LEU A 339 9.17 14.50 15.17
C LEU A 339 10.60 14.08 15.50
N GLN A 340 11.17 14.51 16.63
CA GLN A 340 12.49 14.05 17.08
C GLN A 340 12.48 12.56 17.42
N TYR A 341 11.40 12.07 18.01
CA TYR A 341 11.20 10.65 18.27
C TYR A 341 11.19 9.85 16.97
N ILE A 342 10.45 10.30 15.94
CA ILE A 342 10.47 9.73 14.59
C ILE A 342 11.89 9.80 14.03
N LYS A 343 12.56 10.94 14.06
CA LYS A 343 13.93 11.08 13.53
C LYS A 343 14.92 10.10 14.15
N LYS A 344 14.82 9.91 15.47
CA LYS A 344 15.70 9.02 16.23
C LYS A 344 15.35 7.54 16.03
N ASN A 345 14.06 7.23 15.88
CA ASN A 345 13.57 5.85 15.89
C ASN A 345 13.01 5.41 14.54
N THR A 346 13.17 6.19 13.47
CA THR A 346 12.85 5.77 12.11
C THR A 346 14.07 5.71 11.23
N ILE A 347 14.05 4.73 10.34
CA ILE A 347 14.97 4.68 9.21
C ILE A 347 14.13 4.86 7.95
N CYS A 348 14.39 5.93 7.20
CA CYS A 348 13.86 6.13 5.85
C CYS A 348 14.58 5.19 4.90
N VAL A 349 13.82 4.43 4.11
CA VAL A 349 14.37 3.56 3.07
C VAL A 349 13.64 3.80 1.77
N ASP A 350 14.42 4.12 0.77
CA ASP A 350 13.99 4.30 -0.61
C ASP A 350 13.67 2.94 -1.23
N ILE A 351 12.38 2.61 -1.34
CA ILE A 351 11.91 1.47 -2.11
C ILE A 351 11.84 1.90 -3.57
N GLN A 352 12.79 1.44 -4.38
CA GLN A 352 12.61 1.50 -5.82
C GLN A 352 11.52 0.50 -6.22
N GLN A 353 10.29 1.00 -6.30
CA GLN A 353 9.14 0.25 -6.77
C GLN A 353 9.08 0.36 -8.30
N TYR A 354 9.19 -0.79 -8.96
CA TYR A 354 8.66 -0.92 -10.31
C TYR A 354 7.15 -1.21 -10.17
N LEU A 355 6.42 -0.11 -9.96
CA LEU A 355 4.97 0.07 -9.88
C LEU A 355 4.27 -0.23 -8.54
N GLU A 356 4.18 0.83 -7.75
CA GLU A 356 2.96 1.48 -7.29
C GLU A 356 3.36 2.98 -7.34
N THR A 357 2.69 3.99 -7.94
CA THR A 357 1.25 4.33 -8.08
C THR A 357 0.80 4.39 -9.53
N ARG A 358 -0.26 3.62 -9.77
CA ARG A 358 -1.32 3.90 -10.74
C ARG A 358 -0.85 4.01 -12.18
N VAL A 359 -0.44 2.85 -12.70
CA VAL A 359 -0.66 2.36 -14.07
C VAL A 359 0.48 2.55 -15.11
N LEU A 360 1.68 3.01 -14.73
CA LEU A 360 2.43 3.90 -15.64
C LEU A 360 3.70 3.38 -16.32
N GLY A 361 4.17 2.19 -16.02
CA GLY A 361 5.41 1.67 -16.61
C GLY A 361 6.69 2.44 -16.27
N GLY A 362 6.65 3.45 -15.38
CA GLY A 362 7.85 4.12 -14.85
C GLY A 362 8.40 3.45 -13.58
N SER A 363 9.62 3.81 -13.18
CA SER A 363 10.20 3.46 -11.88
C SER A 363 9.92 4.55 -10.86
N GLN A 364 9.31 4.21 -9.72
CA GLN A 364 9.08 5.13 -8.62
C GLN A 364 10.02 4.79 -7.45
N ILE A 365 10.53 5.81 -6.77
CA ILE A 365 11.14 5.64 -5.45
C ILE A 365 10.08 6.02 -4.42
N SER A 366 9.59 5.03 -3.70
CA SER A 366 8.66 5.18 -2.59
C SER A 366 9.45 5.12 -1.28
N HIS A 367 9.31 6.14 -0.44
CA HIS A 367 9.98 6.19 0.85
C HIS A 367 9.19 5.38 1.87
N SER A 368 9.81 4.38 2.48
CA SER A 368 9.23 3.59 3.57
C SER A 368 9.99 3.86 4.85
N PHE A 369 9.26 4.06 5.93
CA PHE A 369 9.84 4.38 7.23
C PHE A 369 9.69 3.21 8.18
N ILE A 370 10.81 2.85 8.78
CA ILE A 370 10.94 1.69 9.64
C ILE A 370 11.09 2.20 11.07
N MET A 371 10.06 2.05 11.90
CA MET A 371 10.19 2.32 13.32
C MET A 371 11.04 1.24 13.98
N CYS A 372 12.15 1.64 14.60
CA CYS A 372 13.08 0.80 15.36
C CYS A 372 12.82 0.86 16.88
N GLY A 373 11.86 1.70 17.32
CA GLY A 373 11.42 1.83 18.71
C GLY A 373 9.96 1.41 18.89
N GLN A 374 9.35 1.81 20.02
CA GLN A 374 7.90 1.64 20.26
C GLN A 374 7.06 2.35 19.17
N SER A 375 5.83 1.89 18.95
CA SER A 375 4.94 2.48 17.95
C SER A 375 4.68 3.97 18.24
N LEU A 376 4.33 4.77 17.20
CA LEU A 376 3.94 6.16 17.44
C LEU A 376 2.68 6.25 18.32
N GLU A 377 1.75 5.32 18.15
CA GLU A 377 0.53 5.22 18.95
C GLU A 377 0.81 4.96 20.43
N GLU A 378 1.62 3.94 20.75
CA GLU A 378 2.04 3.63 22.12
C GLU A 378 2.88 4.78 22.69
N TRP A 379 3.74 5.40 21.88
CA TRP A 379 4.52 6.56 22.30
C TRP A 379 3.61 7.74 22.67
N PHE A 380 2.64 8.08 21.83
CA PHE A 380 1.66 9.13 22.10
C PHE A 380 0.81 8.82 23.33
N THR A 381 0.38 7.56 23.50
CA THR A 381 -0.37 7.10 24.67
C THR A 381 0.39 7.39 25.97
N LEU A 382 1.71 7.17 25.97
CA LEU A 382 2.57 7.50 27.10
C LEU A 382 2.73 9.02 27.30
N GLN A 383 2.78 9.82 26.24
CA GLN A 383 2.92 11.28 26.35
C GLN A 383 1.65 11.96 26.86
N PHE A 384 0.47 11.38 26.59
CA PHE A 384 -0.81 11.89 27.10
C PHE A 384 -1.14 11.39 28.52
N ASN A 385 -0.14 10.91 29.29
CA ASN A 385 -0.27 10.44 30.67
C ASN A 385 -1.36 9.38 30.90
N GLY A 386 -1.53 8.45 29.94
CA GLY A 386 -2.43 7.31 30.14
C GLY A 386 -3.87 7.73 30.47
N VAL A 387 -4.44 8.68 29.72
CA VAL A 387 -5.90 8.88 29.68
C VAL A 387 -6.53 7.61 29.09
N GLU A 388 -6.63 6.56 29.90
CA GLU A 388 -7.56 5.48 29.71
C GLU A 388 -8.96 6.01 30.03
N GLY A 389 -9.86 5.93 29.05
CA GLY A 389 -11.27 6.18 29.29
C GLY A 389 -11.88 7.28 28.42
N GLU A 390 -12.97 6.88 27.77
CA GLU A 390 -14.08 7.68 27.22
C GLU A 390 -14.02 8.19 25.78
N PHE A 391 -12.88 8.21 25.10
CA PHE A 391 -12.86 8.59 23.67
C PHE A 391 -11.89 7.71 22.88
N GLY A 392 -12.25 6.43 22.75
CA GLY A 392 -11.50 5.44 21.97
C GLY A 392 -11.13 5.98 20.60
N ASP A 393 -9.87 5.79 20.21
CA ASP A 393 -9.42 6.06 18.86
C ASP A 393 -10.34 5.33 17.89
N ASP A 394 -10.88 6.04 16.91
CA ASP A 394 -11.86 5.53 15.94
C ASP A 394 -11.16 4.67 14.85
N ILE A 395 -10.20 3.83 15.28
CA ILE A 395 -9.53 2.79 14.49
C ILE A 395 -10.39 1.51 14.47
N SER A 396 -11.71 1.62 14.69
CA SER A 396 -12.62 0.53 14.32
C SER A 396 -12.81 0.42 12.80
N GLY A 397 -12.31 1.41 12.01
CA GLY A 397 -12.52 1.49 10.56
C GLY A 397 -11.28 1.41 9.65
N SER A 398 -10.06 1.73 10.11
CA SER A 398 -8.83 1.55 9.31
C SER A 398 -8.17 0.22 9.67
N GLU A 399 -8.42 -0.82 8.87
CA GLU A 399 -7.77 -2.13 9.01
C GLU A 399 -6.27 -2.08 8.62
N ILE A 400 -5.42 -1.29 9.29
CA ILE A 400 -3.98 -1.56 9.23
C ILE A 400 -3.72 -2.84 10.00
N GLU A 401 -3.66 -3.96 9.29
CA GLU A 401 -3.23 -5.19 9.93
C GLU A 401 -1.71 -5.16 10.19
N ARG A 402 -1.30 -4.96 11.45
CA ARG A 402 0.10 -5.10 11.87
C ARG A 402 0.49 -6.58 11.89
N LEU A 403 1.15 -7.05 10.83
CA LEU A 403 1.51 -8.46 10.65
C LEU A 403 2.99 -8.72 10.92
N THR A 404 3.29 -9.79 11.67
CA THR A 404 4.63 -10.40 11.68
C THR A 404 4.92 -11.06 10.31
N LEU A 405 6.18 -11.39 10.00
CA LEU A 405 6.50 -12.08 8.74
C LEU A 405 5.80 -13.45 8.66
N LEU A 406 5.71 -14.21 9.77
CA LEU A 406 4.91 -15.44 9.80
C LEU A 406 3.43 -15.16 9.54
N ALA A 407 2.86 -14.10 10.12
CA ALA A 407 1.46 -13.75 9.91
C ALA A 407 1.20 -13.33 8.44
N ALA A 408 2.08 -12.53 7.84
CA ALA A 408 2.03 -12.17 6.43
C ALA A 408 2.16 -13.41 5.52
N LEU A 409 3.08 -14.33 5.84
CA LEU A 409 3.25 -15.59 5.12
C LEU A 409 2.03 -16.52 5.25
N SER A 410 1.30 -16.49 6.37
CA SER A 410 0.06 -17.28 6.52
C SER A 410 -1.08 -16.76 5.63
N LYS A 411 -0.97 -15.50 5.19
CA LYS A 411 -1.93 -14.82 4.32
C LYS A 411 -1.33 -14.49 2.96
N PHE A 412 -0.28 -15.18 2.53
CA PHE A 412 0.53 -14.79 1.37
C PHE A 412 -0.24 -14.68 0.03
N ARG A 413 -1.41 -15.31 -0.08
CA ARG A 413 -2.32 -15.14 -1.22
C ARG A 413 -2.94 -13.74 -1.30
N ARG A 414 -3.06 -13.07 -0.16
CA ARG A 414 -3.61 -11.72 -0.01
C ARG A 414 -2.55 -10.63 0.09
N VAL A 415 -1.29 -11.01 0.32
CA VAL A 415 -0.16 -10.09 0.47
C VAL A 415 0.72 -10.14 -0.76
N LYS A 416 1.03 -8.98 -1.36
CA LYS A 416 1.99 -8.85 -2.46
C LYS A 416 3.30 -9.54 -2.14
N PHE A 417 3.77 -10.41 -3.05
CA PHE A 417 5.02 -11.13 -2.81
C PHE A 417 6.21 -10.14 -2.66
N SER A 418 6.17 -8.97 -3.30
CA SER A 418 7.18 -7.91 -3.16
C SER A 418 7.31 -7.46 -1.72
N HIS A 419 6.18 -7.32 -1.01
CA HIS A 419 6.11 -6.96 0.39
C HIS A 419 6.60 -8.08 1.29
N ILE A 420 6.33 -9.34 0.91
CA ILE A 420 6.89 -10.52 1.59
C ILE A 420 8.42 -10.55 1.47
N LEU A 421 8.96 -10.29 0.28
CA LEU A 421 10.42 -10.28 0.03
C LEU A 421 11.10 -9.09 0.70
N ILE A 422 10.47 -7.91 0.69
CA ILE A 422 10.88 -6.75 1.49
C ILE A 422 10.93 -7.11 2.97
N GLY A 423 9.91 -7.82 3.47
CA GLY A 423 9.84 -8.21 4.88
C GLY A 423 10.84 -9.27 5.29
N LEU A 424 11.15 -10.20 4.40
CA LEU A 424 12.27 -11.11 4.59
C LEU A 424 13.59 -10.35 4.69
N ALA A 425 13.86 -9.41 3.77
CA ALA A 425 15.06 -8.59 3.82
C ALA A 425 15.17 -7.80 5.14
N ALA A 426 14.05 -7.23 5.57
CA ALA A 426 13.91 -6.53 6.85
C ALA A 426 14.24 -7.43 8.05
N TYR A 427 13.66 -8.62 8.09
CA TYR A 427 13.86 -9.58 9.18
C TYR A 427 15.32 -10.04 9.24
N GLU A 428 15.92 -10.38 8.10
CA GLU A 428 17.32 -10.84 8.05
C GLU A 428 18.28 -9.78 8.57
N LYS A 429 18.12 -8.53 8.13
CA LYS A 429 18.97 -7.43 8.56
C LYS A 429 18.74 -7.15 10.05
N CYS A 430 17.48 -7.10 10.52
CA CYS A 430 17.14 -6.81 11.92
C CYS A 430 17.67 -7.88 12.88
N LEU A 431 17.75 -9.12 12.39
CA LEU A 431 18.44 -10.18 13.09
C LEU A 431 19.94 -9.90 13.12
N ASP A 432 20.57 -9.53 11.99
CA ASP A 432 22.01 -9.23 11.91
C ASP A 432 22.51 -8.16 12.87
N ASN A 433 21.72 -7.09 13.06
CA ASN A 433 22.10 -5.98 13.94
C ASN A 433 21.57 -6.15 15.38
N GLY A 434 20.91 -7.28 15.70
CA GLY A 434 20.38 -7.57 17.03
C GLY A 434 19.13 -6.77 17.42
N THR A 435 18.50 -6.04 16.50
CA THR A 435 17.23 -5.32 16.75
C THR A 435 16.05 -6.29 16.92
N LEU A 436 16.02 -7.38 16.16
CA LEU A 436 15.09 -8.49 16.38
C LEU A 436 15.82 -9.65 17.03
N ARG A 437 15.13 -10.33 17.94
CA ARG A 437 15.58 -11.58 18.56
C ARG A 437 14.67 -12.71 18.13
N VAL A 438 15.24 -13.90 17.96
CA VAL A 438 14.52 -15.09 17.52
C VAL A 438 13.32 -15.37 18.43
N GLU A 439 13.51 -15.25 19.76
CA GLU A 439 12.45 -15.45 20.76
C GLU A 439 11.21 -14.55 20.58
N ASN A 440 11.38 -13.38 19.96
CA ASN A 440 10.31 -12.40 19.79
C ASN A 440 9.54 -12.55 18.46
N ILE A 441 10.18 -13.16 17.46
CA ILE A 441 9.64 -13.23 16.10
C ILE A 441 9.20 -14.65 15.71
N TRP A 442 9.73 -15.66 16.39
CA TRP A 442 9.49 -17.05 16.08
C TRP A 442 8.42 -17.62 17.00
N ASN A 443 7.34 -18.13 16.41
CA ASN A 443 6.28 -18.82 17.12
C ASN A 443 6.00 -20.15 16.42
N GLU A 444 6.27 -21.27 17.10
CA GLU A 444 6.19 -22.62 16.50
C GLU A 444 4.78 -22.94 15.98
N ALA A 445 3.74 -22.52 16.70
CA ALA A 445 2.35 -22.75 16.30
C ALA A 445 1.93 -21.89 15.10
N GLN A 446 2.43 -20.66 14.98
CA GLN A 446 2.25 -19.83 13.78
C GLN A 446 3.03 -20.41 12.61
N PHE A 447 4.29 -20.82 12.81
CA PHE A 447 5.10 -21.46 11.79
C PHE A 447 4.40 -22.71 11.22
N GLU A 448 3.87 -23.59 12.08
CA GLU A 448 3.20 -24.80 11.62
C GLU A 448 1.98 -24.49 10.77
N ARG A 449 1.20 -23.47 11.16
CA ARG A 449 0.07 -22.98 10.35
C ARG A 449 0.52 -22.44 9.00
N VAL A 450 1.57 -21.62 8.97
CA VAL A 450 2.16 -21.12 7.71
C VAL A 450 2.58 -22.28 6.81
N ARG A 451 3.26 -23.27 7.39
CA ARG A 451 3.73 -24.46 6.70
C ARG A 451 2.57 -25.24 6.08
N GLN A 452 1.51 -25.48 6.85
CA GLN A 452 0.30 -26.16 6.36
C GLN A 452 -0.36 -25.41 5.21
N VAL A 453 -0.60 -24.10 5.37
CA VAL A 453 -1.21 -23.27 4.32
C VAL A 453 -0.38 -23.31 3.03
N MET A 454 0.95 -23.20 3.12
CA MET A 454 1.80 -23.27 1.93
C MET A 454 1.80 -24.66 1.27
N LEU A 455 1.80 -25.73 2.07
CA LEU A 455 1.75 -27.09 1.55
C LEU A 455 0.42 -27.38 0.86
N GLU A 456 -0.69 -26.93 1.42
CA GLU A 456 -2.02 -27.03 0.82
C GLU A 456 -2.09 -26.27 -0.51
N GLU A 457 -1.62 -25.02 -0.53
CA GLU A 457 -1.59 -24.20 -1.74
C GLU A 457 -0.67 -24.76 -2.83
N ALA A 458 0.50 -25.30 -2.47
CA ALA A 458 1.41 -25.92 -3.41
C ALA A 458 0.88 -27.26 -3.97
N SER A 459 0.17 -28.05 -3.15
CA SER A 459 -0.35 -29.37 -3.56
C SER A 459 -1.42 -29.26 -4.66
N LYS A 460 -2.14 -28.13 -4.75
CA LYS A 460 -3.12 -27.87 -5.83
C LYS A 460 -2.52 -27.96 -7.24
N PHE A 461 -1.21 -27.77 -7.38
CA PHE A 461 -0.50 -27.89 -8.65
C PHE A 461 -0.02 -29.32 -8.97
N LEU A 462 -0.16 -30.26 -8.02
CA LEU A 462 0.22 -31.67 -8.20
C LEU A 462 -0.97 -32.59 -8.47
N GLU A 463 -2.18 -32.17 -8.06
CA GLU A 463 -3.45 -32.89 -8.25
C GLU A 463 -4.09 -32.64 -9.62
N ARG A 464 -3.57 -31.64 -10.35
CA ARG A 464 -3.96 -31.25 -11.71
C ARG A 464 -2.90 -31.71 -12.70
#